data_AF-U2J0W2-F1
#
_entry.id   AF-U2J0W2-F1
#
_cell.length_a   1.000
_cell.length_b   1.000
_cell.length_c   1.000
_cell.angle_alpha   90.00
_cell.angle_beta   90.00
_cell.angle_gamma   90.00
#
_symmetry.space_group_name_H-M   'P 1'
#
loop_
_entity.id
_entity.type
_entity.pdbx_description
1 polymer ?
#
loop_
_entity_poly.entity_id
_entity_poly.type
_entity_poly.pdbx_seq_one_letter_code
_entity_poly.pdbx_strand_id
1 'polypeptide(L)' 'MFKLFKDIIFGFRLKRAIKKADKFRHITHRKYMVIVIKGKFEVLSKQEVKKFLSHGIFKKGITMRDIEKKALYITM' A
#
# COMPACT_ATOMS: atom_id res chain seq x y z
N MET A 1 -13.99 5.77 24.01
CA MET A 1 -13.43 7.05 23.48
C MET A 1 -12.11 6.88 22.71
N PHE A 2 -11.11 6.15 23.23
CA PHE A 2 -9.79 5.99 22.59
C PHE A 2 -9.80 5.31 21.20
N LYS A 3 -10.79 4.44 20.91
CA LYS A 3 -10.96 3.81 19.59
C LYS A 3 -11.28 4.84 18.49
N LEU A 4 -12.20 5.75 18.75
CA LEU A 4 -12.64 6.78 17.80
C LEU A 4 -11.48 7.68 17.34
N PHE A 5 -10.60 8.10 18.25
CA PHE A 5 -9.42 8.89 17.89
C PHE A 5 -8.44 8.11 17.01
N LYS A 6 -8.23 6.81 17.28
CA LYS A 6 -7.39 5.95 16.45
C LYS A 6 -7.98 5.76 15.06
N ASP A 7 -9.29 5.58 14.95
CA ASP A 7 -9.99 5.42 13.67
C ASP A 7 -9.92 6.68 12.80
N ILE A 8 -10.08 7.87 13.42
CA ILE A 8 -9.94 9.16 12.72
C ILE A 8 -8.51 9.35 12.20
N ILE A 9 -7.50 9.08 13.02
CA ILE A 9 -6.09 9.16 12.61
C ILE A 9 -5.79 8.16 11.49
N PHE A 10 -6.34 6.94 11.59
CA PHE A 10 -6.20 5.90 10.57
C PHE A 10 -6.80 6.33 9.24
N GLY A 11 -8.02 6.86 9.25
CA GLY A 11 -8.69 7.38 8.05
C GLY A 11 -7.93 8.54 7.40
N PHE A 12 -7.40 9.47 8.20
CA PHE A 12 -6.61 10.58 7.68
C PHE A 12 -5.30 10.10 7.01
N ARG A 13 -4.60 9.16 7.65
CA ARG A 13 -3.37 8.56 7.10
C ARG A 13 -3.63 7.76 5.83
N LEU A 14 -4.73 7.00 5.79
CA LEU A 14 -5.16 6.29 4.58
C LEU A 14 -5.47 7.26 3.44
N LYS A 15 -6.24 8.32 3.70
CA LYS A 15 -6.56 9.36 2.71
C LYS A 15 -5.29 10.02 2.16
N ARG A 16 -4.29 10.27 3.01
CA ARG A 16 -2.99 10.81 2.59
C ARG A 16 -2.22 9.80 1.72
N ALA A 17 -2.25 8.51 2.05
CA ALA A 17 -1.60 7.47 1.25
C ALA A 17 -2.27 7.30 -0.13
N ILE A 18 -3.61 7.34 -0.20
CA ILE A 18 -4.37 7.31 -1.45
C ILE A 18 -3.98 8.50 -2.35
N LYS A 19 -4.01 9.73 -1.81
CA LYS A 19 -3.57 10.93 -2.56
C LYS A 19 -2.14 10.81 -3.07
N LYS A 20 -1.25 10.20 -2.30
CA LYS A 20 0.14 9.97 -2.70
C LYS A 20 0.23 8.93 -3.83
N ALA A 21 -0.56 7.86 -3.78
CA ALA A 21 -0.66 6.85 -4.82
C ALA A 21 -1.16 7.43 -6.14
N ASP A 22 -2.20 8.26 -6.10
CA ASP A 22 -2.72 8.95 -7.28
C ASP A 22 -1.71 9.95 -7.86
N LYS A 23 -1.03 10.73 -7.00
CA LYS A 23 0.06 11.63 -7.45
C LYS A 23 1.19 10.85 -8.13
N PHE A 24 1.61 9.73 -7.56
CA PHE A 24 2.66 8.91 -8.16
C PHE A 24 2.21 8.26 -9.47
N ARG A 25 0.96 7.82 -9.57
CA ARG A 25 0.38 7.36 -10.83
C ARG A 25 0.42 8.46 -11.89
N HIS A 26 0.07 9.69 -11.54
CA HIS A 26 0.08 10.81 -12.47
C HIS A 26 1.49 11.12 -13.00
N ILE A 27 2.52 10.96 -12.16
CA ILE A 27 3.92 11.25 -12.54
C ILE A 27 4.55 10.10 -13.33
N THR A 28 4.34 8.84 -12.92
CA THR A 28 5.08 7.70 -13.49
C THR A 28 4.25 6.85 -14.44
N HIS A 29 2.94 7.11 -14.55
CA HIS A 29 1.97 6.32 -15.32
C HIS A 29 1.95 4.83 -14.95
N ARG A 30 2.36 4.47 -13.73
CA ARG A 30 2.37 3.10 -13.21
C ARG A 30 1.23 2.85 -12.24
N LYS A 31 0.88 1.57 -12.08
CA LYS A 31 -0.07 1.12 -11.06
C LYS A 31 0.60 1.08 -9.69
N TYR A 32 -0.02 1.75 -8.72
CA TYR A 32 0.40 1.81 -7.33
C TYR A 32 -0.63 1.12 -6.45
N MET A 33 -0.16 0.56 -5.36
CA MET A 33 -0.98 -0.08 -4.33
C MET A 33 -0.62 0.47 -2.96
N VAL A 34 -1.65 0.67 -2.14
CA VAL A 34 -1.52 1.05 -0.74
C VAL A 34 -1.63 -0.21 0.09
N ILE A 35 -0.55 -0.58 0.76
CA ILE A 35 -0.49 -1.74 1.65
C ILE A 35 -0.18 -1.29 3.08
N VAL A 36 -0.53 -2.12 4.06
CA VAL A 36 -0.17 -1.85 5.46
C VAL A 36 1.01 -2.73 5.85
N ILE A 37 2.15 -2.10 6.15
CA ILE A 37 3.35 -2.77 6.65
C ILE A 37 3.59 -2.30 8.08
N LYS A 38 3.60 -3.24 9.05
CA LYS A 38 3.86 -2.95 10.47
C LYS A 38 3.04 -1.76 11.02
N GLY A 39 1.77 -1.66 10.62
CA GLY A 39 0.86 -0.58 11.05
C GLY A 39 1.06 0.77 10.35
N LYS A 40 1.90 0.85 9.31
CA LYS A 40 2.08 2.04 8.46
C LYS A 40 1.52 1.78 7.06
N PHE A 41 0.90 2.81 6.48
CA PHE A 41 0.46 2.77 5.09
C PHE A 41 1.64 3.07 4.16
N GLU A 42 1.91 2.13 3.28
CA GLU A 42 3.01 2.22 2.33
C GLU A 42 2.46 2.18 0.92
N VAL A 43 2.95 3.08 0.08
CA VAL A 43 2.50 3.23 -1.32
C VAL A 43 3.61 2.68 -2.19
N LEU A 44 3.36 1.55 -2.84
CA LEU A 44 4.35 0.86 -3.66
C LEU A 44 3.80 0.62 -5.07
N SER A 45 4.67 0.71 -6.07
CA SER A 45 4.30 0.28 -7.43
C SER A 45 4.28 -1.24 -7.54
N LYS A 46 3.51 -1.76 -8.49
CA LYS A 46 3.49 -3.21 -8.80
C LYS A 46 4.92 -3.73 -9.10
N GLN A 47 5.75 -2.93 -9.75
CA GLN A 47 7.14 -3.28 -10.04
C GLN A 47 8.01 -3.36 -8.78
N GLU A 48 7.89 -2.40 -7.86
CA GLU A 48 8.61 -2.42 -6.59
C GLU A 48 8.22 -3.62 -5.73
N VAL A 49 6.92 -3.94 -5.67
CA VAL A 49 6.44 -5.14 -4.97
C VAL A 49 7.04 -6.40 -5.56
N LYS A 50 7.11 -6.50 -6.90
CA LYS A 50 7.77 -7.62 -7.58
C LYS A 50 9.26 -7.71 -7.20
N LYS A 51 9.97 -6.56 -7.18
CA LYS A 51 11.38 -6.51 -6.74
C LYS A 51 11.52 -6.97 -5.29
N PHE A 52 10.67 -6.51 -4.38
CA PHE A 52 10.73 -6.91 -2.97
C PHE A 52 10.41 -8.39 -2.73
N LEU A 53 9.53 -8.96 -3.54
CA LEU A 53 9.29 -10.42 -3.56
C LEU A 53 10.54 -11.17 -4.01
N SER A 54 11.20 -10.72 -5.08
CA SER A 54 12.45 -11.32 -5.55
C SER A 54 13.60 -11.19 -4.56
N HIS A 55 13.67 -10.10 -3.80
CA HIS A 55 14.68 -9.89 -2.74
C HIS A 55 14.36 -10.64 -1.43
N GLY A 56 13.23 -11.35 -1.34
CA GLY A 56 12.88 -12.11 -0.13
C GLY A 56 12.51 -11.26 1.09
N ILE A 57 12.12 -9.99 0.88
CA ILE A 57 11.71 -9.09 1.97
C ILE A 57 10.35 -9.52 2.55
N PHE A 58 9.51 -10.13 1.73
CA PHE A 58 8.24 -10.70 2.16
C PHE A 58 8.41 -12.14 2.68
N LYS A 59 7.51 -12.56 3.58
CA LYS A 59 7.46 -13.93 4.09
C LYS A 59 7.43 -14.93 2.92
N LYS A 60 8.27 -15.97 2.99
CA LYS A 60 8.31 -17.04 1.98
C LYS A 60 6.89 -17.59 1.72
N GLY A 61 6.53 -17.71 0.44
CA GLY A 61 5.22 -18.18 -0.01
C GLY A 61 4.17 -17.08 -0.26
N ILE A 62 4.47 -15.81 0.03
CA ILE A 62 3.59 -14.70 -0.40
C ILE A 62 3.71 -14.49 -1.90
N THR A 63 2.59 -14.49 -2.61
CA THR A 63 2.54 -14.14 -4.03
C THR A 63 2.09 -12.70 -4.24
N MET A 64 2.34 -12.15 -5.42
CA MET A 64 1.83 -10.83 -5.80
C MET A 64 0.30 -10.75 -5.71
N ARG A 65 -0.40 -11.85 -6.03
CA ARG A 65 -1.86 -11.93 -5.93
C ARG A 65 -2.35 -11.81 -4.49
N ASP A 66 -1.62 -12.38 -3.53
CA ASP A 66 -1.94 -12.26 -2.11
C ASP A 66 -1.74 -10.82 -1.61
N ILE A 67 -0.72 -10.13 -2.13
CA ILE A 67 -0.49 -8.72 -1.82
C ILE A 67 -1.58 -7.84 -2.43
N GLU A 68 -1.97 -8.08 -3.68
CA GLU A 68 -3.08 -7.36 -4.33
C GLU A 68 -4.39 -7.56 -3.57
N LYS A 69 -4.68 -8.78 -3.10
CA LYS A 69 -5.87 -9.06 -2.26
C LYS A 69 -5.85 -8.35 -0.91
N LYS A 70 -4.67 -8.11 -0.33
CA LYS A 70 -4.51 -7.42 0.96
C LYS A 70 -4.30 -5.92 0.83
N ALA A 71 -4.13 -5.41 -0.39
CA ALA A 71 -4.00 -3.99 -0.63
C ALA A 71 -5.29 -3.28 -0.28
N LEU A 72 -5.19 -2.16 0.45
CA LEU A 72 -6.34 -1.35 0.82
C LEU A 72 -6.84 -0.51 -0.36
N TYR A 73 -5.98 -0.24 -1.32
CA TYR A 73 -6.30 0.51 -2.53
C TYR A 73 -5.30 0.15 -3.63
N ILE A 74 -5.79 0.05 -4.86
CA ILE A 74 -4.97 -0.14 -6.06
C ILE A 74 -5.41 0.92 -7.06
N THR A 75 -4.47 1.68 -7.58
CA THR A 75 -4.75 2.62 -8.66
C THR A 75 -4.83 1.87 -10.00
N MET A 76 -5.85 2.19 -10.80
CA MET A 76 -6.12 1.49 -12.07
C MET A 76 -5.14 1.83 -13.19
#